data_AF-A0A8C1WMH7-F1
#
_entry.id   AF-A0A8C1WMH7-F1
#
_cell.length_a   1.000
_cell.length_b   1.000
_cell.length_c   1.000
_cell.angle_alpha   90.00
_cell.angle_beta   90.00
_cell.angle_gamma   90.00
#
_symmetry.space_group_name_H-M   'P 1'
#
loop_
_entity.id
_entity.type
_entity.pdbx_description
1 polymer ?
#
loop_
_entity_poly.entity_id
_entity_poly.type
_entity_poly.pdbx_seq_one_letter_code
_entity_poly.pdbx_strand_id
1 'polypeptide(L)'
;MGDVIDLDRQIEQLRHCELIKENEVKALCAKAREILVEESNVQRVDSPVTVCGDIHGQFYDLKELFRVGGEVPETNYLFMGDFVDRGFYSVETFLLLLALKVQCVSSPLTVVQ
;
A
#
# COMPACT_ATOMS: atom_id res chain seq x y z
N MET A 1 7.90 25.12 5.69
CA MET A 1 8.79 24.55 4.66
C MET A 1 8.26 23.15 4.43
N GLY A 2 7.35 22.97 3.46
CA GLY A 2 6.68 21.69 3.28
C GLY A 2 7.69 20.66 2.80
N ASP A 3 7.93 19.62 3.60
CA ASP A 3 8.63 18.44 3.12
C ASP A 3 7.85 17.91 1.91
N VAL A 4 8.39 18.14 0.72
CA VAL A 4 7.89 17.51 -0.49
C VAL A 4 8.07 16.02 -0.28
N ILE A 5 6.96 15.32 -0.05
CA ILE A 5 6.98 13.86 0.07
C ILE A 5 7.40 13.32 -1.29
N ASP A 6 8.65 12.87 -1.38
CA ASP A 6 9.18 12.16 -2.54
C ASP A 6 8.68 10.72 -2.49
N LEU A 7 7.41 10.56 -2.85
CA LEU A 7 6.68 9.31 -2.70
C LEU A 7 7.24 8.22 -3.63
N ASP A 8 7.65 8.59 -4.85
CA ASP A 8 8.25 7.66 -5.81
C ASP A 8 9.57 7.09 -5.27
N ARG A 9 10.43 7.93 -4.69
CA ARG A 9 11.66 7.47 -4.02
C ARG A 9 11.35 6.53 -2.86
N GLN A 10 10.35 6.86 -2.04
CA GLN A 10 9.95 6.04 -0.89
C GLN A 10 9.39 4.68 -1.34
N ILE A 11 8.55 4.65 -2.37
CA ILE A 11 8.02 3.42 -2.95
C ILE A 11 9.15 2.55 -3.48
N GLU A 12 10.11 3.14 -4.19
CA GLU A 12 11.25 2.39 -4.73
C GLU A 12 12.12 1.78 -3.63
N GLN A 13 12.40 2.53 -2.55
CA GLN A 13 13.10 1.99 -1.38
C GLN A 13 12.32 0.85 -0.72
N LEU A 14 11.02 1.03 -0.51
CA LEU A 14 10.16 0.02 0.10
C LEU A 14 10.05 -1.24 -0.79
N ARG A 15 10.06 -1.12 -2.12
CA ARG A 15 10.12 -2.26 -3.06
C ARG A 15 11.41 -3.08 -2.96
N HIS A 16 12.49 -2.45 -2.50
CA HIS A 16 13.75 -3.11 -2.18
C HIS A 16 13.79 -3.70 -0.76
N CYS A 17 12.68 -3.63 -0.01
CA CYS A 17 12.62 -4.02 1.40
C CYS A 17 13.51 -3.15 2.30
N GLU A 18 13.73 -1.88 1.91
CA GLU A 18 14.49 -0.91 2.70
C GLU A 18 13.55 0.03 3.47
N LEU A 19 13.87 0.30 4.73
CA LEU A 19 13.08 1.18 5.59
C LEU A 19 13.32 2.66 5.26
N ILE A 20 12.22 3.42 5.23
CA ILE A 20 12.23 4.88 5.13
C ILE A 20 12.42 5.52 6.52
N LYS A 21 12.78 6.81 6.57
CA LYS A 21 13.05 7.50 7.84
C LYS A 21 11.76 7.68 8.65
N GLU A 22 11.87 7.74 9.98
CA GLU A 22 10.72 7.93 10.87
C GLU A 22 9.86 9.16 10.51
N ASN A 23 10.49 10.28 10.15
CA ASN A 23 9.76 11.48 9.74
C ASN A 23 8.96 11.26 8.45
N GLU A 24 9.48 10.45 7.53
CA GLU A 24 8.81 10.09 6.29
C GLU A 24 7.64 9.15 6.56
N VAL A 25 7.81 8.17 7.45
CA VAL A 25 6.73 7.31 7.93
C VAL A 25 5.60 8.15 8.53
N LYS A 26 5.92 9.10 9.41
CA LYS A 26 4.92 9.97 10.04
C LYS A 26 4.16 10.80 9.00
N ALA A 27 4.86 11.36 8.02
CA ALA A 27 4.26 12.13 6.94
C ALA A 27 3.36 11.25 6.05
N LEU A 28 3.81 10.04 5.73
CA LEU A 28 3.06 9.07 4.93
C LEU A 28 1.76 8.65 5.63
N CYS A 29 1.85 8.27 6.91
CA CYS A 29 0.70 7.91 7.73
C CYS A 29 -0.29 9.07 7.90
N ALA A 30 0.20 10.31 8.01
CA ALA A 30 -0.67 11.49 8.08
C ALA A 30 -1.50 11.65 6.81
N LYS A 31 -0.86 11.57 5.63
CA LYS A 31 -1.56 11.64 4.34
C LYS A 31 -2.51 10.47 4.11
N ALA A 32 -2.08 9.25 4.43
CA ALA A 32 -2.93 8.08 4.28
C ALA A 32 -4.17 8.18 5.16
N ARG A 33 -4.04 8.69 6.39
CA ARG A 33 -5.17 8.94 7.28
C ARG A 33 -6.15 9.95 6.69
N GLU A 34 -5.67 11.04 6.08
CA GLU A 34 -6.53 12.02 5.41
C GLU A 34 -7.35 11.38 4.27
N ILE A 35 -6.74 10.49 3.49
CA ILE A 35 -7.42 9.77 2.41
C ILE A 35 -8.44 8.79 2.98
N LEU A 36 -8.03 7.93 3.93
CA LEU A 36 -8.86 6.85 4.48
C LEU A 36 -10.06 7.38 5.28
N VAL A 37 -9.96 8.55 5.92
CA VAL A 37 -11.08 9.17 6.66
C VAL A 37 -12.22 9.61 5.73
N GLU A 38 -11.91 10.01 4.49
CA GLU A 38 -12.90 10.41 3.50
C GLU A 38 -13.52 9.20 2.78
N GLU A 39 -12.95 8.01 2.93
CA GLU A 39 -13.45 6.78 2.31
C GLU A 39 -14.70 6.25 3.02
N SER A 40 -15.69 5.84 2.24
CA SER A 40 -16.89 5.17 2.76
C SER A 40 -16.56 3.77 3.28
N ASN A 41 -17.25 3.34 4.34
CA ASN A 41 -17.13 1.97 4.88
C ASN A 41 -17.42 0.87 3.83
N VAL A 42 -18.16 1.19 2.77
CA VAL A 42 -18.44 0.29 1.66
C VAL A 42 -17.85 0.90 0.39
N GLN A 43 -16.79 0.28 -0.11
CA GLN A 43 -16.12 0.67 -1.35
C GLN A 43 -16.75 -0.05 -2.54
N ARG A 44 -17.00 0.69 -3.62
CA ARG A 44 -17.40 0.11 -4.90
C ARG A 44 -16.14 -0.15 -5.71
N VAL A 45 -16.02 -1.36 -6.25
CA VAL A 45 -14.86 -1.80 -7.02
C VAL A 45 -15.34 -2.26 -8.38
N ASP A 46 -14.79 -1.66 -9.44
CA ASP A 46 -15.11 -2.02 -10.82
C ASP A 46 -14.16 -3.11 -11.33
N SER A 47 -14.71 -4.03 -12.13
CA SER A 47 -13.92 -5.08 -12.78
C SER A 47 -13.14 -4.53 -13.99
N PRO A 48 -11.96 -5.07 -14.32
CA PRO A 48 -11.28 -6.20 -13.68
C PRO A 48 -10.55 -5.80 -12.40
N VAL A 49 -10.56 -6.68 -11.39
CA VAL A 49 -9.86 -6.49 -10.11
C VAL A 49 -9.18 -7.79 -9.68
N THR A 50 -7.97 -7.66 -9.14
CA THR A 50 -7.24 -8.73 -8.46
C THR A 50 -7.53 -8.67 -6.98
N VAL A 51 -8.17 -9.71 -6.44
CA VAL A 51 -8.51 -9.81 -5.02
C VAL A 51 -7.41 -10.57 -4.27
N CYS A 52 -6.88 -9.95 -3.23
CA CYS A 52 -5.79 -10.46 -2.41
C CYS A 52 -6.29 -10.73 -0.99
N GLY A 53 -6.00 -11.92 -0.48
CA GLY A 53 -6.23 -12.29 0.92
C GLY A 53 -5.06 -11.91 1.82
N ASP A 54 -4.93 -12.64 2.93
CA ASP A 54 -3.98 -12.38 4.00
C ASP A 54 -2.52 -12.40 3.51
N ILE A 55 -1.72 -11.41 3.94
CA ILE A 55 -0.29 -11.33 3.60
C ILE A 55 0.58 -11.73 4.79
N HIS A 56 0.18 -11.39 6.03
CA HIS A 56 0.92 -11.71 7.24
C HIS A 56 2.42 -11.35 7.19
N GLY A 57 2.76 -10.15 6.69
CA GLY A 57 4.15 -9.70 6.59
C GLY A 57 5.05 -10.51 5.65
N GLN A 58 4.48 -11.27 4.71
CA GLN A 58 5.21 -11.99 3.67
C GLN A 58 5.54 -11.10 2.47
N PHE A 59 6.54 -10.23 2.65
CA PHE A 59 6.91 -9.20 1.66
C PHE A 59 7.27 -9.76 0.27
N TYR A 60 7.98 -10.90 0.22
CA TYR A 60 8.37 -11.50 -1.06
C TYR A 60 7.19 -12.07 -1.84
N ASP A 61 6.19 -12.60 -1.14
CA ASP A 61 4.96 -13.09 -1.76
C ASP A 61 4.13 -11.92 -2.30
N LEU A 62 4.11 -10.78 -1.61
CA LEU A 62 3.51 -9.54 -2.12
C LEU A 62 4.20 -9.06 -3.41
N LYS A 63 5.53 -9.13 -3.49
CA LYS A 63 6.26 -8.79 -4.73
C LYS A 63 5.92 -9.72 -5.88
N GLU A 64 5.82 -11.01 -5.61
CA GLU A 64 5.45 -12.00 -6.61
C GLU A 64 4.00 -11.79 -7.09
N LEU A 65 3.11 -11.43 -6.17
CA LEU A 65 1.73 -11.08 -6.49
C LEU A 65 1.64 -9.92 -7.47
N PHE A 66 2.39 -8.82 -7.26
CA PHE A 66 2.45 -7.72 -8.23
C PHE A 66 3.08 -8.15 -9.56
N ARG A 67 4.09 -9.02 -9.54
CA ARG A 67 4.73 -9.54 -10.75
C ARG A 67 3.76 -10.37 -11.61
N VAL A 68 2.87 -11.15 -10.99
CA VAL A 68 1.91 -12.04 -11.67
C VAL A 68 0.61 -11.32 -12.01
N GLY A 69 0.08 -10.52 -11.10
CA GLY A 69 -1.19 -9.82 -11.26
C GLY A 69 -1.09 -8.53 -12.09
N GLY A 70 0.10 -7.93 -12.15
CA GLY A 70 0.34 -6.64 -12.79
C GLY A 70 0.67 -5.55 -11.77
N GLU A 71 1.37 -4.51 -12.21
CA GLU A 71 1.74 -3.40 -11.33
C GLU A 71 0.58 -2.41 -11.12
N VAL A 72 0.67 -1.67 -10.03
CA VAL A 72 -0.17 -0.51 -9.73
C VAL A 72 0.51 0.71 -10.38
N PRO A 73 -0.22 1.62 -11.07
CA PRO A 73 -1.69 1.78 -11.11
C PRO A 73 -2.43 1.07 -12.26
N GLU A 74 -1.75 0.32 -13.12
CA GLU A 74 -2.36 -0.29 -14.31
C GLU A 74 -3.38 -1.40 -13.97
N THR A 75 -3.22 -2.03 -12.80
CA THR A 75 -4.09 -3.11 -12.31
C THR A 75 -4.83 -2.69 -11.05
N ASN A 76 -6.14 -2.95 -11.00
CA ASN A 76 -6.92 -2.72 -9.78
C ASN A 76 -6.69 -3.85 -8.77
N TYR A 77 -6.36 -3.49 -7.53
CA TYR A 77 -6.19 -4.43 -6.42
C TYR A 77 -7.20 -4.17 -5.31
N LEU A 78 -7.76 -5.26 -4.79
CA LEU A 78 -8.58 -5.29 -3.59
C LEU A 78 -7.90 -6.15 -2.54
N PHE A 79 -7.40 -5.53 -1.48
CA PHE A 79 -6.82 -6.25 -0.35
C PHE A 79 -7.84 -6.34 0.80
N MET A 80 -8.06 -7.55 1.32
CA MET A 80 -9.12 -7.84 2.30
C MET A 80 -8.71 -7.76 3.78
N GLY A 81 -7.46 -7.39 4.09
CA GLY A 81 -6.97 -7.25 5.47
C GLY A 81 -5.77 -8.15 5.78
N ASP A 82 -5.46 -8.32 7.08
CA ASP A 82 -4.38 -9.17 7.60
C ASP A 82 -3.00 -8.96 6.93
N PHE A 83 -2.62 -7.69 6.84
CA PHE A 83 -1.32 -7.25 6.31
C PHE A 83 -0.14 -7.56 7.25
N VAL A 84 -0.43 -7.53 8.54
CA VAL A 84 0.55 -7.57 9.63
C VAL A 84 0.39 -8.85 10.46
N ASP A 85 1.34 -9.06 11.37
CA ASP A 85 1.51 -10.24 12.22
C ASP A 85 2.06 -11.49 11.52
N ARG A 86 2.75 -12.33 12.33
CA ARG A 86 3.42 -13.59 11.98
C ARG A 86 4.66 -13.50 11.08
N GLY A 87 4.72 -12.57 10.13
CA GLY A 87 5.87 -12.38 9.24
C GLY A 87 6.93 -11.40 9.76
N PHE A 88 8.17 -11.62 9.34
CA PHE A 88 9.33 -10.79 9.73
C PHE A 88 9.35 -9.40 9.06
N TYR A 89 8.58 -9.18 7.98
CA TYR A 89 8.60 -7.94 7.17
C TYR A 89 7.26 -7.19 7.21
N SER A 90 6.60 -7.20 8.36
CA SER A 90 5.28 -6.59 8.54
C SER A 90 5.30 -5.07 8.30
N VAL A 91 6.35 -4.38 8.74
CA VAL A 91 6.47 -2.92 8.61
C VAL A 91 6.67 -2.54 7.15
N GLU A 92 7.58 -3.20 6.45
CA GLU A 92 7.91 -2.98 5.05
C GLU A 92 6.70 -3.25 4.15
N THR A 93 6.01 -4.37 4.41
CA THR A 93 4.77 -4.75 3.70
C THR A 93 3.70 -3.67 3.88
N PHE A 94 3.44 -3.26 5.13
CA PHE A 94 2.43 -2.26 5.41
C PHE A 94 2.77 -0.88 4.81
N LEU A 95 4.02 -0.43 4.97
CA LEU A 95 4.46 0.86 4.44
C LEU A 95 4.40 0.90 2.91
N LEU A 96 4.75 -0.20 2.23
CA LEU A 96 4.64 -0.27 0.76
C LEU A 96 3.19 -0.13 0.31
N LEU A 97 2.25 -0.88 0.91
CA LEU A 97 0.83 -0.78 0.60
C LEU A 97 0.26 0.61 0.89
N LEU A 98 0.67 1.21 2.00
CA LEU A 98 0.29 2.56 2.37
C LEU A 98 0.81 3.61 1.37
N ALA A 99 2.05 3.45 0.92
CA ALA A 99 2.64 4.35 -0.08
C ALA A 99 1.94 4.25 -1.43
N LEU A 100 1.63 3.03 -1.88
CA LEU A 100 0.85 2.81 -3.10
C LEU A 100 -0.57 3.38 -2.97
N LYS A 101 -1.21 3.24 -1.82
CA LYS A 101 -2.52 3.86 -1.54
C LYS A 101 -2.48 5.38 -1.65
N VAL A 102 -1.45 6.01 -1.07
CA VAL A 102 -1.27 7.48 -1.14
C VAL A 102 -0.96 7.95 -2.55
N GLN A 103 -0.24 7.15 -3.35
CA GLN A 103 0.03 7.45 -4.76
C GLN A 103 -1.26 7.35 -5.60
N CYS A 104 -2.13 6.40 -5.25
CA CYS A 104 -3.33 6.03 -6.00
C CYS A 104 -4.60 6.63 -5.40
N VAL A 105 -4.71 7.95 -5.39
CA VAL A 105 -5.88 8.68 -4.87
C VAL A 105 -7.17 8.43 -5.69
N SER A 106 -7.06 7.92 -6.92
CA SER A 106 -8.17 7.81 -7.87
C SER A 106 -8.55 6.39 -8.32
N SER A 107 -8.59 5.43 -7.38
CA SER A 107 -9.33 4.13 -7.48
C SER A 107 -8.61 2.80 -7.76
N PRO A 108 -7.30 2.68 -8.10
CA PRO A 108 -6.76 1.36 -8.44
C PRO A 108 -6.34 0.50 -7.25
N LEU A 109 -6.33 1.02 -6.02
CA LEU A 109 -5.99 0.22 -4.83
C LEU A 109 -6.99 0.46 -3.69
N THR A 110 -7.83 -0.55 -3.47
CA THR A 110 -8.78 -0.61 -2.36
C THR A 110 -8.21 -1.48 -1.26
N VAL A 111 -7.95 -0.88 -0.12
CA VAL A 111 -7.62 -1.57 1.13
C VAL A 111 -8.90 -1.57 1.95
N VAL A 112 -9.49 -2.75 2.18
CA VAL A 112 -10.64 -2.87 3.08
C VAL A 112 -10.11 -2.87 4.51
N GLN A 113 -10.65 -1.96 5.33
CA GLN A 113 -10.33 -1.82 6.76
C GLN A 113 -11.34 -2.56 7.62
#